data_AF-J6DNY7-F1
#
_entry.id   AF-J6DNY7-F1
#
_cell.length_a   1.000
_cell.length_b   1.000
_cell.length_c   1.000
_cell.angle_alpha   90.00
_cell.angle_beta   90.00
_cell.angle_gamma   90.00
#
_symmetry.space_group_name_H-M   'P 1'
#
loop_
_entity.id
_entity.type
_entity.pdbx_description
1 polymer ?
#
loop_
_entity_poly.entity_id
_entity_poly.type
_entity_poly.pdbx_seq_one_letter_code
_entity_poly.pdbx_strand_id
1 'polypeptide(L)' 'MATGRLADGTIVAIFVNLGSEALSIISMRPARKDERSMIR' A
#
# COMPACT_ATOMS: atom_id res chain seq x y z
N MET A 1 1.93 6.65 -2.03
CA MET A 1 1.32 5.30 -2.10
C MET A 1 2.40 4.26 -1.89
N ALA A 2 2.05 3.09 -1.36
CA ALA A 2 2.94 1.93 -1.31
C ALA A 2 2.20 0.70 -1.82
N THR A 3 2.93 -0.18 -2.50
CA THR A 3 2.45 -1.49 -2.92
C THR A 3 3.32 -2.54 -2.25
N GLY A 4 2.72 -3.56 -1.64
CA GLY A 4 3.47 -4.54 -0.87
C GLY A 4 2.71 -5.84 -0.67
N ARG A 5 3.41 -6.88 -0.22
CA ARG A 5 2.79 -8.15 0.18
C ARG A 5 2.31 -8.04 1.63
N LEU A 6 1.06 -8.44 1.87
CA LEU A 6 0.49 -8.55 3.20
C LEU A 6 -0.28 -9.88 3.29
N ALA A 7 0.12 -10.73 4.24
CA ALA A 7 -0.38 -12.09 4.41
C ALA A 7 -0.36 -12.90 3.10
N ASP A 8 -1.53 -13.15 2.51
CA ASP A 8 -1.78 -14.00 1.34
C ASP A 8 -1.86 -13.22 0.02
N GLY A 9 -1.76 -11.89 0.06
CA GLY A 9 -2.03 -11.04 -1.09
C GLY A 9 -1.04 -9.90 -1.28
N THR A 10 -1.26 -9.16 -2.36
CA THR A 10 -0.62 -7.87 -2.59
C THR A 10 -1.65 -6.78 -2.35
N ILE A 11 -1.27 -5.76 -1.58
CA ILE A 11 -2.10 -4.60 -1.31
C ILE A 11 -1.47 -3.33 -1.86
N VAL A 12 -2.32 -2.34 -2.10
CA VAL A 12 -1.92 -0.95 -2.30
C VAL A 12 -2.47 -0.12 -1.15
N ALA A 13 -1.61 0.69 -0.55
CA ALA A 13 -1.95 1.65 0.50
C ALA A 13 -1.72 3.08 0.00
N ILE A 14 -2.76 3.91 0.11
CA ILE A 14 -2.67 5.36 -0.05
C ILE A 14 -2.62 5.97 1.34
N PHE A 15 -1.61 6.79 1.60
CA PHE A 15 -1.36 7.35 2.90
C PHE A 15 -0.74 8.74 2.79
N VAL A 16 -0.81 9.47 3.90
CA VAL A 16 -0.12 10.74 4.10
C VAL A 16 0.77 10.64 5.33
N ASN A 17 1.91 11.34 5.31
CA ASN A 17 2.77 11.45 6.47
C ASN A 17 2.18 12.46 7.45
N LEU A 18 2.16 12.11 8.73
CA LEU A 18 1.84 12.99 9.84
C LEU A 18 3.13 13.28 10.62
N GLY A 19 4.02 14.08 10.01
CA GLY A 19 5.34 14.33 10.56
C GLY A 19 6.26 13.10 10.51
N SER A 20 7.06 12.90 11.55
CA SER A 20 7.92 11.72 11.75
C SER A 20 7.27 10.64 12.60
N GLU A 21 6.13 10.96 13.20
CA GLU A 21 5.48 10.17 14.24
C GLU A 21 4.56 9.09 13.68
N ALA A 22 3.88 9.36 12.54
CA ALA A 22 2.88 8.45 12.02
C ALA A 22 2.60 8.58 10.51
N LEU A 23 1.93 7.55 9.97
CA LEU A 23 1.29 7.55 8.66
C LEU A 23 -0.22 7.39 8.84
N SER A 24 -1.01 8.25 8.20
CA SER A 24 -2.47 8.10 8.14
C SER A 24 -2.86 7.37 6.87
N ILE A 25 -3.53 6.22 7.01
CA ILE A 25 -4.04 5.44 5.88
C ILE A 25 -5.37 6.03 5.41
N ILE A 26 -5.38 6.52 4.17
CA ILE A 26 -6.59 7.02 3.52
C ILE A 26 -7.36 5.86 2.86
N SER A 27 -6.63 4.92 2.27
CA SER A 27 -7.23 3.74 1.64
C SER A 27 -6.25 2.58 1.64
N MET A 28 -6.77 1.37 1.85
CA MET A 28 -6.04 0.12 1.70
C MET A 28 -6.93 -0.88 0.98
N ARG A 29 -6.42 -1.45 -0.11
CA ARG A 29 -7.18 -2.40 -0.93
C ARG A 29 -6.26 -3.46 -1.56
N PRO A 30 -6.80 -4.61 -1.99
CA PRO A 30 -6.06 -5.52 -2.86
C PRO A 30 -5.55 -4.81 -4.12
N ALA A 31 -4.33 -5.16 -4.51
CA ALA A 31 -3.69 -4.64 -5.71
C ALA A 31 -4.34 -5.24 -6.96
N ARG A 32 -4.55 -4.39 -7.97
CA ARG A 32 -4.95 -4.78 -9.32
C ARG A 32 -3.81 -5.52 -10.02
N LYS A 33 -4.12 -6.16 -11.16
CA LYS A 33 -3.16 -7.02 -11.88
C LYS A 33 -1.90 -6.27 -12.32
N ASP A 34 -2.04 -5.04 -12.78
CA ASP A 34 -0.97 -4.11 -13.14
C ASP A 34 -0.20 -3.61 -11.92
N GLU A 35 -0.86 -3.28 -10.82
CA GLU A 35 -0.20 -2.87 -9.57
C GLU A 35 0.65 -4.01 -8.97
N ARG A 36 0.19 -5.27 -9.12
CA ARG A 36 0.92 -6.47 -8.64
C ARG A 36 2.27 -6.67 -9.33
N SER A 37 2.50 -6.17 -10.54
CA SER A 37 3.80 -6.32 -11.21
C SER A 37 4.85 -5.33 -10.70
N MET A 38 4.45 -4.34 -9.90
CA MET A 38 5.35 -3.31 -9.37
C MET A 38 6.20 -3.77 -8.18
N ILE A 39 5.83 -4.89 -7.55
CA ILE A 39 6.59 -5.49 -6.45
C ILE A 39 7.51 -6.59 -7.00
N ARG A 40 8.81 -6.26 -7.15
CA ARG A 40 9.86 -7.22 -7.46
C ARG A 40 10.30 -7.97 -6.20
#